data_AF-A0A9E0J7S5-F1
#
_entry.id   AF-A0A9E0J7S5-F1
#
_cell.length_a   1.000
_cell.length_b   1.000
_cell.length_c   1.000
_cell.angle_alpha   90.00
_cell.angle_beta   90.00
_cell.angle_gamma   90.00
#
_symmetry.space_group_name_H-M   'P 1'
#
loop_
_entity.id
_entity.type
_entity.pdbx_description
1 polymer ?
#
loop_
_entity_poly.entity_id
_entity_poly.type
_entity_poly.pdbx_seq_one_letter_code
_entity_poly.pdbx_strand_id
1 'polypeptide(L)'
;MHPPYPRAETMTRVCEAVEGSWRLEDLQTRPGFPHRTTIYAWARQDPHFAQRLKYAREWRRGMKVSATAGPVFDAEQAQAFLLAVRRGGTIVKLVQRPEWPDRVRLNRWKAERPDFAAALAAAALAARKTGPRKWARYDEDVADEIIRRVAFGELIRDIETDRTVPVRIDLARWKAMRPDFAEALRVAKLNGQYHRSRQPRRLTPTLFDHILTRMTAGATLLEVSRDPGLPSYATLMAWQRQGPEFAQMLAWAREEGQWARGLDEVARVDALAGVVRRCSTSGGAVSEAD
;
A
#
# COMPACT_ATOMS: atom_id res chain seq x y z
N MET A 1 -28.43 39.79 48.71
CA MET A 1 -27.45 39.80 47.60
C MET A 1 -28.26 39.90 46.30
N HIS A 2 -28.40 41.10 45.72
CA HIS A 2 -29.10 41.25 44.45
C HIS A 2 -28.30 40.51 43.37
N PRO A 3 -28.92 39.64 42.55
CA PRO A 3 -28.21 39.05 41.42
C PRO A 3 -27.65 40.19 40.56
N PRO A 4 -26.39 40.10 40.07
CA PRO A 4 -25.69 41.21 39.43
C PRO A 4 -26.33 41.69 38.12
N TYR A 5 -27.40 41.04 37.67
CA TYR A 5 -28.13 41.36 36.45
C TYR A 5 -29.64 41.19 36.68
N PRO A 6 -30.50 42.11 36.19
CA PRO A 6 -31.92 41.85 36.05
C PRO A 6 -32.10 40.68 35.07
N ARG A 7 -32.37 39.49 35.63
CA ARG A 7 -32.29 38.20 34.92
C ARG A 7 -33.16 38.19 33.65
N ALA A 8 -34.40 38.65 33.75
CA ALA A 8 -35.35 38.66 32.62
C ALA A 8 -34.92 39.60 31.48
N GLU A 9 -34.44 40.80 31.81
CA GLU A 9 -33.96 41.77 30.83
C GLU A 9 -32.69 41.25 30.12
N THR A 10 -31.79 40.64 30.89
CA THR A 10 -30.55 40.07 30.35
C THR A 10 -30.82 38.88 29.43
N MET A 11 -31.79 38.03 29.76
CA MET A 11 -32.27 36.95 28.89
C MET A 11 -32.78 37.49 27.55
N THR A 12 -33.59 38.55 27.57
CA THR A 12 -34.09 39.20 26.35
C THR A 12 -32.95 39.76 25.50
N ARG A 13 -32.00 40.49 26.11
CA ARG A 13 -30.83 41.03 25.41
C ARG A 13 -29.93 39.95 24.80
N VAL A 14 -29.81 38.80 25.46
CA VAL A 14 -29.07 37.64 24.91
C VAL A 14 -29.76 37.12 23.64
N CYS A 15 -31.08 36.94 23.65
CA CYS A 15 -31.82 36.48 22.47
C CYS A 15 -31.71 37.47 21.31
N GLU A 16 -31.95 38.76 21.56
CA GLU A 16 -31.82 39.83 20.56
C GLU A 16 -30.42 39.90 19.96
N ALA A 17 -29.37 39.74 20.77
CA ALA A 17 -28.01 39.75 20.27
C ALA A 17 -27.68 38.51 19.40
N VAL A 18 -28.22 37.33 19.76
CA VAL A 18 -28.07 36.13 18.93
C VAL A 18 -28.84 36.27 17.61
N GLU A 19 -30.02 36.87 17.62
CA GLU A 19 -30.79 37.22 16.41
C GLU A 19 -30.02 38.23 15.55
N GLY A 20 -29.39 39.22 16.17
CA GLY A 20 -28.48 40.22 15.56
C GLY A 20 -27.12 39.68 15.11
N SER A 21 -27.01 38.37 14.85
CA SER A 21 -25.84 37.68 14.30
C SER A 21 -24.65 37.39 15.23
N TRP A 22 -24.74 37.63 16.54
CA TRP A 22 -23.64 37.32 17.49
C TRP A 22 -23.58 35.83 17.87
N ARG A 23 -22.37 35.26 18.09
CA ARG A 23 -22.24 33.92 18.72
C ARG A 23 -22.32 34.08 20.23
N LEU A 24 -22.83 33.06 20.92
CA LEU A 24 -22.78 32.99 22.38
C LEU A 24 -21.34 33.11 22.92
N GLU A 25 -20.36 32.61 22.16
CA GLU A 25 -18.93 32.74 22.44
C GLU A 25 -18.44 34.19 22.37
N ASP A 26 -19.02 34.99 21.47
CA ASP A 26 -18.67 36.40 21.31
C ASP A 26 -19.39 37.27 22.35
N LEU A 27 -20.55 36.82 22.84
CA LEU A 27 -21.30 37.57 23.86
C LEU A 27 -20.56 37.61 25.20
N GLN A 28 -19.85 36.54 25.56
CA GLN A 28 -19.14 36.49 26.86
C GLN A 28 -17.98 37.50 26.97
N THR A 29 -17.48 38.03 25.84
CA THR A 29 -16.44 39.06 25.84
C THR A 29 -17.01 40.47 25.89
N ARG A 30 -18.34 40.64 25.80
CA ARG A 30 -19.00 41.94 25.83
C ARG A 30 -19.40 42.32 27.26
N PRO A 31 -19.08 43.54 27.71
CA PRO A 31 -19.55 44.05 29.01
C PRO A 31 -21.07 43.97 29.13
N GLY A 32 -21.57 43.49 30.28
CA GLY A 32 -22.99 43.37 30.56
C GLY A 32 -23.67 42.09 30.06
N PHE A 33 -22.93 41.15 29.46
CA PHE A 33 -23.44 39.83 29.12
C PHE A 33 -22.89 38.75 30.07
N PRO A 34 -23.73 37.78 30.49
CA PRO A 34 -23.28 36.70 31.33
C PRO A 34 -22.44 35.69 30.54
N HIS A 35 -21.58 34.95 31.24
CA HIS A 35 -20.80 33.87 30.64
C HIS A 35 -21.71 32.78 30.04
N ARG A 36 -21.26 32.09 28.98
CA ARG A 36 -22.05 31.07 28.27
C ARG A 36 -22.65 30.00 29.19
N THR A 37 -21.91 29.60 30.23
CA THR A 37 -22.36 28.59 31.20
C THR A 37 -23.60 29.05 31.96
N THR A 38 -23.66 30.34 32.31
CA THR A 38 -24.80 30.96 32.97
C THR A 38 -26.01 31.00 32.04
N ILE A 39 -25.81 31.34 30.76
CA ILE A 39 -26.87 31.31 29.73
C ILE A 39 -27.47 29.90 29.60
N TYR A 40 -26.64 28.86 29.59
CA TYR A 40 -27.13 27.48 29.53
C TYR A 40 -27.84 27.05 30.82
N ALA A 41 -27.34 27.44 31.99
CA ALA A 41 -28.01 27.17 33.26
C ALA A 41 -29.40 27.83 33.29
N TRP A 42 -29.52 29.06 32.79
CA TRP A 42 -30.78 29.76 32.64
C TRP A 42 -31.74 29.04 31.70
N ALA A 43 -31.28 28.56 30.54
CA ALA A 43 -32.11 27.80 29.61
C ALA A 43 -32.59 26.45 30.19
N ARG A 44 -31.86 25.84 31.13
CA ARG A 44 -32.35 24.63 31.81
C ARG A 44 -33.45 24.93 32.83
N GLN A 45 -33.39 26.09 33.47
CA GLN A 45 -34.33 26.49 34.52
C GLN A 45 -35.59 27.16 33.98
N ASP A 46 -35.51 27.79 32.81
CA ASP A 46 -36.60 28.51 32.17
C ASP A 46 -36.84 27.98 30.75
N PRO A 47 -37.88 27.14 30.56
CA PRO A 47 -38.22 26.58 29.25
C PRO A 47 -38.57 27.63 28.19
N HIS A 48 -39.17 28.75 28.58
CA HIS A 48 -39.54 29.81 27.64
C HIS A 48 -38.29 30.53 27.11
N PHE A 49 -37.32 30.81 27.99
CA PHE A 49 -36.01 31.32 27.55
C PHE A 49 -35.28 30.31 26.65
N ALA A 50 -35.32 29.02 26.97
CA ALA A 50 -34.73 27.98 26.14
C ALA A 50 -35.31 27.95 24.72
N GLN A 51 -36.65 28.07 24.62
CA GLN A 51 -37.35 28.10 23.34
C GLN A 51 -36.99 29.36 22.53
N ARG A 52 -36.97 30.54 23.16
CA ARG A 52 -36.54 31.78 22.51
C ARG A 52 -35.09 31.72 22.03
N LEU A 53 -34.18 31.21 22.86
CA LEU A 53 -32.78 31.07 22.50
C LEU A 53 -32.58 30.06 21.35
N LYS A 54 -33.38 28.97 21.33
CA LYS A 54 -33.41 28.02 20.21
C LYS A 54 -33.89 28.71 18.93
N TYR A 55 -35.00 29.44 18.99
CA TYR A 55 -35.53 30.21 17.85
C TYR A 55 -34.51 31.21 17.32
N ALA A 56 -33.89 32.02 18.19
CA ALA A 56 -32.84 32.97 17.83
C ALA A 56 -31.65 32.31 17.10
N ARG A 57 -31.22 31.12 17.56
CA ARG A 57 -30.15 30.35 16.93
C ARG A 57 -30.55 29.76 15.57
N GLU A 58 -31.78 29.30 15.45
CA GLU A 58 -32.35 28.78 14.20
C GLU A 58 -32.54 29.90 13.17
N TRP A 59 -33.08 31.04 13.58
CA TRP A 59 -33.20 32.26 12.78
C TRP A 59 -31.85 32.71 12.23
N ARG A 60 -30.83 32.79 13.10
CA ARG A 60 -29.46 33.10 12.68
C ARG A 60 -28.88 32.05 11.72
N ARG A 61 -29.14 30.76 11.96
CA ARG A 61 -28.73 29.70 11.02
C ARG A 61 -29.40 29.91 9.65
N GLY A 62 -30.69 30.26 9.62
CA GLY A 62 -31.43 30.60 8.40
C GLY A 62 -30.84 31.81 7.66
N MET A 63 -30.55 32.90 8.38
CA MET A 63 -29.90 34.09 7.80
C MET A 63 -28.49 33.81 7.27
N LYS A 64 -27.72 32.93 7.92
CA LYS A 64 -26.42 32.51 7.36
C LYS A 64 -26.59 31.68 6.10
N VAL A 65 -27.62 30.83 6.02
CA VAL A 65 -27.89 30.06 4.81
C VAL A 65 -28.23 30.99 3.64
N SER A 66 -28.90 32.12 3.87
CA SER A 66 -29.17 33.11 2.82
C SER A 66 -27.98 34.03 2.50
N ALA A 67 -27.26 34.54 3.50
CA ALA A 67 -26.10 35.43 3.28
C ALA A 67 -24.86 34.71 2.75
N THR A 68 -24.72 33.40 3.01
CA THR A 68 -23.62 32.55 2.49
C THR A 68 -24.06 31.77 1.25
N ALA A 69 -25.21 32.09 0.66
CA ALA A 69 -25.57 31.65 -0.67
C ALA A 69 -24.68 32.39 -1.68
N GLY A 70 -23.37 32.14 -1.64
CA GLY A 70 -22.47 32.44 -2.74
C GLY A 70 -23.06 31.85 -4.04
N PRO A 71 -22.69 32.40 -5.20
CA PRO A 71 -23.34 32.17 -6.49
C PRO A 71 -23.75 30.71 -6.65
N VAL A 72 -25.02 30.49 -7.02
CA VAL A 72 -25.61 29.16 -7.16
C VAL A 72 -24.69 28.33 -8.05
N PHE A 73 -24.27 27.16 -7.55
CA PHE A 73 -23.49 26.23 -8.38
C PHE A 73 -24.43 25.65 -9.42
N ASP A 74 -24.48 26.28 -10.58
CA ASP A 74 -25.38 25.93 -11.67
C ASP A 74 -24.70 25.01 -12.70
N ALA A 75 -25.43 24.67 -13.77
CA ALA A 75 -24.93 23.79 -14.82
C ALA A 75 -23.73 24.39 -15.57
N GLU A 76 -23.69 25.71 -15.75
CA GLU A 76 -22.59 26.40 -16.44
C GLU A 76 -21.31 26.37 -15.60
N GLN A 77 -21.42 26.70 -14.31
CA GLN A 77 -20.29 26.62 -13.37
C GLN A 77 -19.79 25.18 -13.20
N ALA A 78 -20.69 24.18 -13.24
CA ALA A 78 -20.33 22.77 -13.24
C ALA A 78 -19.53 22.38 -14.49
N GLN A 79 -19.94 22.83 -15.67
CA GLN A 79 -19.20 22.58 -16.92
C GLN A 79 -17.83 23.27 -16.92
N ALA A 80 -17.75 24.51 -16.44
CA ALA A 80 -16.50 25.23 -16.26
C ALA A 80 -15.55 24.50 -15.29
N PHE A 81 -16.08 23.95 -14.19
CA PHE A 81 -15.32 23.16 -13.23
C PHE A 81 -14.75 21.89 -13.87
N LEU A 82 -15.54 21.16 -14.66
CA LEU A 82 -15.07 19.98 -15.40
C LEU A 82 -13.95 20.32 -16.39
N LEU A 83 -14.07 21.45 -17.11
CA LEU A 83 -13.03 21.93 -18.02
C LEU A 83 -11.74 22.29 -17.27
N ALA A 84 -11.85 22.94 -16.11
CA ALA A 84 -10.70 23.25 -15.27
C ALA A 84 -9.97 21.98 -14.78
N VAL A 85 -10.73 20.94 -14.41
CA VAL A 85 -10.16 19.63 -14.05
C VAL A 85 -9.45 18.99 -15.25
N ARG A 86 -10.08 18.97 -16.45
CA ARG A 86 -9.48 18.42 -17.67
C ARG A 86 -8.18 19.11 -18.07
N ARG A 87 -8.05 20.42 -17.78
CA ARG A 87 -6.83 21.22 -17.98
C ARG A 87 -5.73 20.96 -16.96
N GLY A 88 -5.90 19.98 -16.05
CA GLY A 88 -4.90 19.59 -15.06
C GLY A 88 -5.07 20.23 -13.68
N GLY A 89 -6.15 20.99 -13.45
CA GLY A 89 -6.50 21.48 -12.13
C GLY A 89 -6.83 20.32 -11.18
N THR A 90 -6.20 20.27 -10.01
CA THR A 90 -6.60 19.28 -8.99
C THR A 90 -7.88 19.75 -8.30
N ILE A 91 -8.81 18.83 -8.07
CA ILE A 91 -10.09 19.13 -7.40
C ILE A 91 -9.84 19.88 -6.07
N VAL A 92 -8.83 19.45 -5.30
CA VAL A 92 -8.46 20.09 -4.02
C VAL A 92 -8.07 21.57 -4.19
N LYS A 93 -7.27 21.90 -5.20
CA LYS A 93 -6.88 23.30 -5.44
C LYS A 93 -8.05 24.12 -5.98
N LEU A 94 -8.90 23.52 -6.83
CA LEU A 94 -10.05 24.22 -7.39
C LEU A 94 -11.04 24.60 -6.31
N VAL A 95 -11.44 23.68 -5.41
CA VAL A 95 -12.40 24.00 -4.32
C VAL A 95 -11.90 24.99 -3.27
N GLN A 96 -10.60 25.35 -3.29
CA GLN A 96 -10.04 26.38 -2.42
C GLN A 96 -10.15 27.80 -3.01
N ARG A 97 -10.46 27.95 -4.30
CA ARG A 97 -10.56 29.26 -4.94
C ARG A 97 -12.00 29.80 -4.77
N PRO A 98 -12.17 31.10 -4.48
CA PRO A 98 -13.48 31.68 -4.17
C PRO A 98 -14.50 31.62 -5.32
N GLU A 99 -14.04 31.47 -6.56
CA GLU A 99 -14.88 31.33 -7.75
C GLU A 99 -15.47 29.93 -7.96
N TRP A 100 -15.05 28.94 -7.17
CA TRP A 100 -15.50 27.55 -7.28
C TRP A 100 -16.37 27.14 -6.10
N PRO A 101 -17.26 26.15 -6.26
CA PRO A 101 -18.01 25.63 -5.12
C PRO A 101 -17.05 25.08 -4.07
N ASP A 102 -17.39 25.30 -2.80
CA ASP A 102 -16.71 24.61 -1.72
C ASP A 102 -16.91 23.09 -1.82
N ARG A 103 -16.14 22.33 -1.03
CA ARG A 103 -16.17 20.87 -1.06
C ARG A 103 -17.52 20.29 -0.66
N VAL A 104 -18.25 20.93 0.25
CA VAL A 104 -19.56 20.44 0.73
C VAL A 104 -20.60 20.57 -0.39
N ARG A 105 -20.62 21.73 -1.06
CA ARG A 105 -21.50 22.02 -2.19
C ARG A 105 -21.20 21.11 -3.39
N LEU A 106 -19.93 20.93 -3.75
CA LEU A 106 -19.53 20.01 -4.82
C LEU A 106 -19.97 18.56 -4.53
N ASN A 107 -19.82 18.10 -3.28
CA ASN A 107 -20.23 16.76 -2.89
C ASN A 107 -21.75 16.58 -2.92
N ARG A 108 -22.51 17.58 -2.46
CA ARG A 108 -23.97 17.57 -2.57
C ARG A 108 -24.40 17.47 -4.03
N TRP A 109 -23.82 18.29 -4.91
CA TRP A 109 -24.12 18.27 -6.34
C TRP A 109 -23.82 16.92 -7.00
N LYS A 110 -22.69 16.29 -6.64
CA LYS A 110 -22.36 14.94 -7.11
C LYS A 110 -23.37 13.88 -6.66
N ALA A 111 -23.96 14.04 -5.47
CA ALA A 111 -24.96 13.12 -4.96
C ALA A 111 -26.32 13.30 -5.67
N GLU A 112 -26.69 14.55 -5.96
CA GLU A 112 -27.93 14.89 -6.66
C GLU A 112 -27.85 14.61 -8.18
N ARG A 113 -26.65 14.62 -8.77
CA ARG A 113 -26.43 14.49 -10.22
C ARG A 113 -25.35 13.44 -10.54
N PRO A 114 -25.76 12.16 -10.73
CA PRO A 114 -24.83 11.06 -11.04
C PRO A 114 -24.08 11.24 -12.37
N ASP A 115 -24.71 11.87 -13.36
CA ASP A 115 -24.12 12.22 -14.65
C ASP A 115 -22.93 13.17 -14.51
N PHE A 116 -23.06 14.21 -13.68
CA PHE A 116 -21.94 15.10 -13.35
C PHE A 116 -20.83 14.35 -12.60
N ALA A 117 -21.17 13.47 -11.66
CA ALA A 117 -20.18 12.68 -10.93
C ALA A 117 -19.36 11.79 -11.88
N ALA A 118 -20.01 11.13 -12.85
CA ALA A 118 -19.36 10.36 -13.89
C ALA A 118 -18.48 11.24 -14.79
N ALA A 119 -18.99 12.41 -15.21
CA ALA A 119 -18.24 13.36 -16.02
C ALA A 119 -16.99 13.90 -15.29
N LEU A 120 -17.08 14.14 -13.98
CA LEU A 120 -15.96 14.57 -13.14
C LEU A 120 -14.91 13.48 -12.97
N ALA A 121 -15.33 12.23 -12.80
CA ALA A 121 -14.42 11.09 -12.77
C ALA A 121 -13.67 10.92 -14.10
N ALA A 122 -14.39 11.00 -15.22
CA ALA A 122 -13.80 10.96 -16.56
C ALA A 122 -12.83 12.13 -16.80
N ALA A 123 -13.20 13.35 -16.39
CA ALA A 123 -12.34 14.53 -16.46
C ALA A 123 -11.05 14.34 -15.66
N ALA A 124 -11.14 13.81 -14.44
CA ALA A 124 -9.97 13.54 -13.59
C ALA A 124 -9.06 12.45 -14.19
N LEU A 125 -9.63 11.41 -14.80
CA LEU A 125 -8.87 10.38 -15.51
C LEU A 125 -8.18 10.95 -16.76
N ALA A 126 -8.86 11.78 -17.54
CA ALA A 126 -8.29 12.46 -18.69
C ALA A 126 -7.11 13.34 -18.28
N ALA A 127 -7.28 14.15 -17.23
CA ALA A 127 -6.23 15.01 -16.69
C ALA A 127 -5.01 14.24 -16.18
N ARG A 128 -5.19 13.02 -15.65
CA ARG A 128 -4.07 12.13 -15.29
C ARG A 128 -3.31 11.59 -16.49
N LYS A 129 -3.98 11.42 -17.63
CA LYS A 129 -3.36 10.95 -18.88
C LYS A 129 -2.65 12.09 -19.64
N THR A 130 -3.25 13.27 -19.67
CA THR A 130 -2.76 14.43 -20.45
C THR A 130 -1.89 15.38 -19.62
N GLY A 131 -2.04 15.39 -18.30
CA GLY A 131 -1.22 16.20 -17.43
C GLY A 131 0.25 15.83 -17.63
N PRO A 132 1.16 16.81 -17.75
CA PRO A 132 2.58 16.51 -17.77
C PRO A 132 2.86 15.69 -16.53
N ARG A 133 3.31 14.44 -16.70
CA ARG A 133 3.81 13.64 -15.58
C ARG A 133 4.79 14.56 -14.88
N LYS A 134 4.54 14.88 -13.61
CA LYS A 134 5.47 15.68 -12.82
C LYS A 134 6.64 14.76 -12.56
N TRP A 135 7.52 14.69 -13.57
CA TRP A 135 8.76 13.94 -13.52
C TRP A 135 9.43 14.27 -12.21
N ALA A 136 9.92 13.27 -11.49
CA ALA A 136 10.76 13.53 -10.34
C ALA A 136 11.91 14.40 -10.83
N ARG A 137 11.98 15.64 -10.31
CA ARG A 137 13.17 16.47 -10.53
C ARG A 137 14.36 15.66 -10.02
N TYR A 138 15.50 15.78 -10.70
CA TYR A 138 16.72 15.15 -10.21
C TYR A 138 16.95 15.58 -8.77
N ASP A 139 17.06 14.59 -7.90
CA ASP A 139 17.27 14.73 -6.47
C ASP A 139 18.54 13.95 -6.14
N GLU A 140 19.54 14.66 -5.64
CA GLU A 140 20.89 14.15 -5.44
C GLU A 140 20.94 13.11 -4.33
N ASP A 141 20.21 13.32 -3.24
CA ASP A 141 20.15 12.39 -2.11
C ASP A 141 19.51 11.05 -2.55
N VAL A 142 18.44 11.14 -3.35
CA VAL A 142 17.78 9.95 -3.90
C VAL A 142 18.69 9.24 -4.91
N ALA A 143 19.45 9.98 -5.72
CA ALA A 143 20.40 9.42 -6.67
C ALA A 143 21.53 8.65 -5.97
N ASP A 144 22.10 9.22 -4.91
CA ASP A 144 23.15 8.60 -4.10
C ASP A 144 22.65 7.35 -3.40
N GLU A 145 21.42 7.39 -2.87
CA GLU A 145 20.78 6.23 -2.26
C GLU A 145 20.60 5.07 -3.25
N ILE A 146 20.18 5.37 -4.49
CA ILE A 146 20.09 4.37 -5.55
C ILE A 146 21.46 3.79 -5.88
N ILE A 147 22.48 4.64 -6.05
CA ILE A 147 23.87 4.21 -6.35
C ILE A 147 24.37 3.26 -5.26
N ARG A 148 24.16 3.64 -3.99
CA ARG A 148 24.56 2.85 -2.82
C ARG A 148 23.88 1.48 -2.81
N ARG A 149 22.55 1.43 -2.95
CA ARG A 149 21.79 0.16 -2.98
C ARG A 149 22.22 -0.76 -4.12
N VAL A 150 22.40 -0.20 -5.31
CA VAL A 150 22.90 -0.96 -6.48
C VAL A 150 24.32 -1.46 -6.26
N ALA A 151 25.19 -0.66 -5.65
CA ALA A 151 26.56 -1.06 -5.31
C ALA A 151 26.59 -2.23 -4.32
N PHE A 152 25.63 -2.31 -3.39
CA PHE A 152 25.46 -3.45 -2.47
C PHE A 152 24.79 -4.68 -3.09
N GLY A 153 24.52 -4.66 -4.39
CA GLY A 153 24.03 -5.81 -5.13
C GLY A 153 22.51 -5.89 -5.24
N GLU A 154 21.76 -4.88 -4.83
CA GLU A 154 20.33 -4.81 -5.11
C GLU A 154 20.09 -4.57 -6.61
N LEU A 155 19.00 -5.15 -7.17
CA LEU A 155 18.64 -4.93 -8.57
C LEU A 155 17.78 -3.66 -8.67
N ILE A 156 17.95 -2.88 -9.74
CA ILE A 156 17.13 -1.69 -9.98
C ILE A 156 15.62 -2.01 -9.92
N ARG A 157 15.20 -3.16 -10.45
CA ARG A 157 13.79 -3.59 -10.40
C ARG A 157 13.27 -3.83 -8.98
N ASP A 158 14.14 -4.21 -8.05
CA ASP A 158 13.77 -4.44 -6.65
C ASP A 158 13.69 -3.09 -5.94
N ILE A 159 14.63 -2.18 -6.23
CA ILE A 159 14.60 -0.79 -5.74
C ILE A 159 13.34 -0.07 -6.23
N GLU A 160 12.88 -0.31 -7.46
CA GLU A 160 11.66 0.28 -8.03
C GLU A 160 10.37 -0.08 -7.26
N THR A 161 10.39 -1.11 -6.41
CA THR A 161 9.24 -1.42 -5.53
C THR A 161 9.08 -0.41 -4.39
N ASP A 162 10.14 0.33 -4.08
CA ASP A 162 10.16 1.41 -3.09
C ASP A 162 9.51 2.68 -3.67
N ARG A 163 8.42 3.13 -3.05
CA ARG A 163 7.64 4.29 -3.51
C ARG A 163 8.39 5.62 -3.38
N THR A 164 9.50 5.64 -2.65
CA THR A 164 10.34 6.83 -2.50
C THR A 164 11.31 7.01 -3.67
N VAL A 165 11.53 5.97 -4.47
CA VAL A 165 12.50 5.98 -5.57
C VAL A 165 11.81 6.33 -6.90
N PRO A 166 12.43 7.13 -7.78
CA PRO A 166 11.95 7.35 -9.14
C PRO A 166 11.76 6.04 -9.91
N VAL A 167 10.70 5.96 -10.71
CA VAL A 167 10.46 4.79 -11.57
C VAL A 167 11.47 4.73 -12.71
N ARG A 168 11.57 3.57 -13.37
CA ARG A 168 12.55 3.31 -14.45
C ARG A 168 12.66 4.41 -15.51
N ILE A 169 11.53 5.01 -15.90
CA ILE A 169 11.48 6.05 -16.92
C ILE A 169 12.15 7.34 -16.41
N ASP A 170 11.94 7.71 -15.14
CA ASP A 170 12.61 8.84 -14.51
C ASP A 170 14.12 8.59 -14.41
N LEU A 171 14.55 7.38 -14.01
CA LEU A 171 15.97 6.99 -13.96
C LEU A 171 16.65 7.07 -15.34
N ALA A 172 15.99 6.59 -16.40
CA ALA A 172 16.52 6.68 -17.75
C ALA A 172 16.75 8.15 -18.17
N ARG A 173 15.83 9.04 -17.77
CA ARG A 173 15.95 10.47 -18.00
C ARG A 173 17.05 11.10 -17.15
N TRP A 174 17.15 10.76 -15.87
CA TRP A 174 18.22 11.23 -14.99
C TRP A 174 19.58 10.88 -15.58
N LYS A 175 19.77 9.65 -16.06
CA LYS A 175 20.99 9.23 -16.77
C LYS A 175 21.28 10.06 -18.03
N ALA A 176 20.25 10.43 -18.79
CA ALA A 176 20.44 11.24 -20.00
C ALA A 176 20.80 12.70 -19.68
N MET A 177 20.29 13.22 -18.55
CA MET A 177 20.52 14.60 -18.11
C MET A 177 21.82 14.78 -17.31
N ARG A 178 22.26 13.73 -16.60
CA ARG A 178 23.40 13.74 -15.66
C ARG A 178 24.37 12.60 -16.00
N PRO A 179 25.39 12.86 -16.85
CA PRO A 179 26.39 11.86 -17.23
C PRO A 179 27.19 11.30 -16.05
N ASP A 180 27.46 12.14 -15.05
CA ASP A 180 28.07 11.78 -13.77
C ASP A 180 27.27 10.71 -13.02
N PHE A 181 25.95 10.89 -12.89
CA PHE A 181 25.05 9.89 -12.32
C PHE A 181 25.04 8.59 -13.14
N ALA A 182 25.00 8.71 -14.47
CA ALA A 182 25.02 7.54 -15.35
C ALA A 182 26.29 6.69 -15.16
N GLU A 183 27.43 7.35 -15.01
CA GLU A 183 28.73 6.70 -14.78
C GLU A 183 28.81 6.09 -13.38
N ALA A 184 28.41 6.83 -12.34
CA ALA A 184 28.36 6.30 -10.97
C ALA A 184 27.45 5.06 -10.88
N LEU A 185 26.29 5.09 -11.53
CA LEU A 185 25.39 3.94 -11.59
C LEU A 185 25.98 2.76 -12.37
N ARG A 186 26.81 3.01 -13.40
CA ARG A 186 27.53 1.96 -14.14
C ARG A 186 28.56 1.28 -13.24
N VAL A 187 29.38 2.05 -12.52
CA VAL A 187 30.37 1.53 -11.56
C VAL A 187 29.68 0.76 -10.43
N ALA A 188 28.59 1.30 -9.87
CA ALA A 188 27.79 0.63 -8.85
C ALA A 188 27.26 -0.73 -9.33
N LYS A 189 26.81 -0.84 -10.59
CA LYS A 189 26.36 -2.13 -11.15
C LYS A 189 27.46 -3.18 -11.20
N LEU A 190 28.68 -2.80 -11.54
CA LEU A 190 29.84 -3.71 -11.57
C LEU A 190 30.16 -4.19 -10.14
N ASN A 191 30.21 -3.27 -9.17
CA ASN A 191 30.39 -3.62 -7.76
C ASN A 191 29.27 -4.51 -7.25
N GLY A 192 28.01 -4.17 -7.56
CA GLY A 192 26.85 -4.97 -7.18
C GLY A 192 26.86 -6.37 -7.80
N GLN A 193 27.35 -6.53 -9.02
CA GLN A 193 27.56 -7.85 -9.63
C GLN A 193 28.61 -8.66 -8.88
N TYR A 194 29.72 -8.02 -8.50
CA TYR A 194 30.74 -8.64 -7.66
C TYR A 194 30.17 -9.06 -6.30
N HIS A 195 29.43 -8.18 -5.61
CA HIS A 195 28.75 -8.50 -4.37
C HIS A 195 27.77 -9.66 -4.53
N ARG A 196 26.93 -9.68 -5.58
CA ARG A 196 26.00 -10.80 -5.85
C ARG A 196 26.72 -12.11 -6.15
N SER A 197 27.85 -12.07 -6.85
CA SER A 197 28.65 -13.27 -7.14
C SER A 197 29.30 -13.86 -5.88
N ARG A 198 29.61 -13.02 -4.89
CA ARG A 198 30.23 -13.40 -3.61
C ARG A 198 29.24 -13.64 -2.50
N GLN A 199 28.04 -13.09 -2.59
CA GLN A 199 26.99 -13.43 -1.64
C GLN A 199 26.72 -14.92 -1.81
N PRO A 200 26.91 -15.73 -0.75
CA PRO A 200 26.51 -17.12 -0.80
C PRO A 200 25.04 -17.12 -1.19
N ARG A 201 24.66 -18.00 -2.13
CA ARG A 201 23.24 -18.22 -2.42
C ARG A 201 22.54 -18.38 -1.07
N ARG A 202 21.44 -17.66 -0.88
CA ARG A 202 20.68 -17.83 0.35
C ARG A 202 19.96 -19.16 0.27
N LEU A 203 19.97 -19.92 1.36
CA LEU A 203 19.10 -21.07 1.50
C LEU A 203 17.67 -20.55 1.65
N THR A 204 16.93 -20.49 0.55
CA THR A 204 15.49 -20.16 0.58
C THR A 204 14.69 -21.38 1.04
N PRO A 205 13.53 -21.22 1.72
CA PRO A 205 12.71 -22.35 2.17
C PRO A 205 12.37 -23.34 1.04
N THR A 206 11.96 -22.86 -0.13
CA THR A 206 11.64 -23.73 -1.28
C THR A 206 12.83 -24.54 -1.77
N LEU A 207 14.04 -23.96 -1.71
CA LEU A 207 15.26 -24.66 -2.09
C LEU A 207 15.66 -25.70 -1.05
N PHE A 208 15.43 -25.37 0.23
CA PHE A 208 15.62 -26.29 1.34
C PHE A 208 14.71 -27.52 1.20
N ASP A 209 13.41 -27.31 0.99
CA ASP A 209 12.44 -28.37 0.82
C ASP A 209 12.75 -29.28 -0.39
N HIS A 210 13.21 -28.67 -1.48
CA HIS A 210 13.64 -29.42 -2.67
C HIS A 210 14.83 -30.33 -2.34
N ILE A 211 15.86 -29.80 -1.66
CA ILE A 211 17.03 -30.57 -1.26
C ILE A 211 16.61 -31.75 -0.36
N LEU A 212 15.76 -31.48 0.65
CA LEU A 212 15.29 -32.52 1.56
C LEU A 212 14.49 -33.60 0.84
N THR A 213 13.55 -33.22 -0.02
CA THR A 213 12.70 -34.15 -0.78
C THR A 213 13.53 -35.08 -1.67
N ARG A 214 14.56 -34.56 -2.33
CA ARG A 214 15.48 -35.40 -3.12
C ARG A 214 16.25 -36.36 -2.23
N MET A 215 16.71 -35.91 -1.07
CA MET A 215 17.46 -36.75 -0.14
C MET A 215 16.61 -37.85 0.50
N THR A 216 15.37 -37.55 0.90
CA THR A 216 14.44 -38.54 1.44
C THR A 216 13.99 -39.55 0.38
N ALA A 217 13.93 -39.15 -0.90
CA ALA A 217 13.79 -40.07 -2.03
C ALA A 217 15.05 -40.89 -2.33
N GLY A 218 16.07 -40.81 -1.46
CA GLY A 218 17.28 -41.60 -1.56
C GLY A 218 18.38 -40.96 -2.39
N ALA A 219 18.38 -39.68 -2.76
CA ALA A 219 19.54 -39.05 -3.39
C ALA A 219 20.65 -38.70 -2.38
N THR A 220 21.92 -38.85 -2.76
CA THR A 220 23.05 -38.30 -1.97
C THR A 220 23.15 -36.79 -2.18
N LEU A 221 23.77 -36.06 -1.23
CA LEU A 221 24.11 -34.64 -1.41
C LEU A 221 24.94 -34.38 -2.69
N LEU A 222 25.81 -35.33 -3.08
CA LEU A 222 26.61 -35.21 -4.29
C LEU A 222 25.72 -35.29 -5.55
N GLU A 223 24.76 -36.22 -5.59
CA GLU A 223 23.79 -36.33 -6.68
C GLU A 223 22.88 -35.10 -6.75
N VAL A 224 22.35 -34.66 -5.61
CA VAL A 224 21.57 -33.42 -5.50
C VAL A 224 22.35 -32.23 -6.05
N SER A 225 23.65 -32.12 -5.76
CA SER A 225 24.48 -31.02 -6.27
C SER A 225 24.73 -31.03 -7.78
N ARG A 226 24.44 -32.14 -8.46
CA ARG A 226 24.55 -32.26 -9.92
C ARG A 226 23.28 -31.81 -10.65
N ASP A 227 22.17 -31.67 -9.94
CA ASP A 227 20.89 -31.26 -10.56
C ASP A 227 20.96 -29.78 -11.00
N PRO A 228 20.58 -29.46 -12.25
CA PRO A 228 20.55 -28.09 -12.75
C PRO A 228 19.68 -27.17 -11.88
N GLY A 229 20.26 -26.07 -11.42
CA GLY A 229 19.57 -25.09 -10.56
C GLY A 229 19.80 -25.29 -9.06
N LEU A 230 20.31 -26.44 -8.62
CA LEU A 230 20.68 -26.66 -7.22
C LEU A 230 22.09 -26.11 -6.90
N PRO A 231 22.39 -25.84 -5.62
CA PRO A 231 23.69 -25.37 -5.19
C PRO A 231 24.77 -26.43 -5.39
N SER A 232 25.99 -25.97 -5.62
CA SER A 232 27.17 -26.85 -5.67
C SER A 232 27.35 -27.60 -4.35
N TYR A 233 28.03 -28.76 -4.39
CA TYR A 233 28.33 -29.54 -3.19
C TYR A 233 29.08 -28.70 -2.13
N ALA A 234 30.03 -27.87 -2.56
CA ALA A 234 30.76 -26.97 -1.66
C ALA A 234 29.83 -25.98 -0.93
N THR A 235 28.80 -25.46 -1.63
CA THR A 235 27.79 -24.58 -1.04
C THR A 235 26.93 -25.31 0.00
N LEU A 236 26.48 -26.53 -0.31
CA LEU A 236 25.69 -27.35 0.62
C LEU A 236 26.48 -27.67 1.89
N MET A 237 27.75 -28.05 1.74
CA MET A 237 28.65 -28.30 2.88
C MET A 237 28.91 -27.02 3.70
N ALA A 238 29.02 -25.85 3.04
CA ALA A 238 29.16 -24.58 3.74
C ALA A 238 27.91 -24.25 4.58
N TRP A 239 26.70 -24.42 4.04
CA TRP A 239 25.46 -24.24 4.79
C TRP A 239 25.35 -25.23 5.95
N GLN A 240 25.74 -26.49 5.76
CA GLN A 240 25.79 -27.50 6.82
C GLN A 240 26.69 -27.09 7.99
N ARG A 241 27.84 -26.47 7.71
CA ARG A 241 28.74 -25.98 8.77
C ARG A 241 28.21 -24.74 9.48
N GLN A 242 27.46 -23.89 8.78
CA GLN A 242 26.95 -22.62 9.31
C GLN A 242 25.65 -22.77 10.10
N GLY A 243 24.82 -23.77 9.79
CA GLY A 243 23.48 -23.95 10.35
C GLY A 243 23.27 -25.33 10.97
N PRO A 244 23.21 -25.47 12.31
CA PRO A 244 23.02 -26.77 12.96
C PRO A 244 21.64 -27.37 12.66
N GLU A 245 20.61 -26.55 12.45
CA GLU A 245 19.27 -27.01 12.06
C GLU A 245 19.27 -27.64 10.67
N PHE A 246 19.91 -26.98 9.69
CA PHE A 246 20.08 -27.54 8.34
C PHE A 246 20.86 -28.86 8.40
N ALA A 247 21.92 -28.93 9.21
CA ALA A 247 22.68 -30.16 9.38
C ALA A 247 21.87 -31.32 9.98
N GLN A 248 21.01 -31.05 10.97
CA GLN A 248 20.11 -32.05 11.56
C GLN A 248 19.09 -32.57 10.54
N MET A 249 18.48 -31.66 9.77
CA MET A 249 17.49 -32.03 8.76
C MET A 249 18.12 -32.84 7.61
N LEU A 250 19.36 -32.53 7.22
CA LEU A 250 20.11 -33.34 6.26
C LEU A 250 20.49 -34.73 6.79
N ALA A 251 20.77 -34.84 8.09
CA ALA A 251 21.05 -36.13 8.73
C ALA A 251 19.80 -37.01 8.75
N TRP A 252 18.66 -36.46 9.21
CA TRP A 252 17.37 -37.14 9.16
C TRP A 252 16.99 -37.57 7.74
N ALA A 253 17.08 -36.67 6.76
CA ALA A 253 16.74 -36.98 5.37
C ALA A 253 17.65 -38.06 4.76
N ARG A 254 18.91 -38.14 5.22
CA ARG A 254 19.84 -39.20 4.80
C ARG A 254 19.44 -40.55 5.38
N GLU A 255 19.07 -40.61 6.66
CA GLU A 255 18.59 -41.85 7.29
C GLU A 255 17.33 -42.36 6.57
N GLU A 256 16.36 -41.48 6.34
CA GLU A 256 15.13 -41.81 5.60
C GLU A 256 15.43 -42.29 4.16
N GLY A 257 16.33 -41.60 3.46
CA GLY A 257 16.74 -41.98 2.10
C GLY A 257 17.48 -43.33 2.04
N GLN A 258 18.20 -43.73 3.09
CA GLN A 258 18.84 -45.05 3.15
C GLN A 258 17.81 -46.17 3.23
N TRP A 259 16.73 -45.97 4.00
CA TRP A 259 15.60 -46.90 4.04
C TRP A 259 14.94 -47.04 2.67
N ALA A 260 14.69 -45.92 1.98
CA ALA A 260 14.12 -45.93 0.63
C ALA A 260 14.97 -46.73 -0.36
N ARG A 261 16.30 -46.54 -0.38
CA ARG A 261 17.20 -47.32 -1.24
C ARG A 261 17.21 -48.80 -0.90
N GLY A 262 17.14 -49.14 0.38
CA GLY A 262 17.07 -50.53 0.83
C GLY A 262 15.83 -51.23 0.27
N LEU A 263 14.68 -50.55 0.29
CA LEU A 263 13.44 -51.07 -0.29
C LEU A 263 13.53 -51.23 -1.82
N ASP A 264 14.12 -50.26 -2.53
CA ASP A 264 14.32 -50.35 -3.98
C ASP A 264 15.25 -51.52 -4.35
N GLU A 265 16.31 -51.76 -3.58
CA GLU A 265 17.22 -52.88 -3.80
C GLU A 265 16.53 -54.22 -3.56
N VAL A 266 15.73 -54.35 -2.49
CA VAL A 266 14.93 -55.55 -2.24
C VAL A 266 13.94 -55.80 -3.38
N ALA A 267 13.21 -54.75 -3.81
CA ALA A 267 12.28 -54.85 -4.94
C ALA A 267 12.98 -55.26 -6.24
N ARG A 268 14.21 -54.77 -6.47
CA ARG A 268 15.03 -55.14 -7.63
C ARG A 268 15.46 -56.61 -7.57
N VAL A 269 15.90 -57.10 -6.41
CA VAL A 269 16.24 -58.50 -6.20
C VAL A 269 15.02 -59.40 -6.42
N ASP A 270 13.85 -59.03 -5.90
CA ASP A 270 12.60 -59.77 -6.09
C ASP A 270 12.17 -59.80 -7.56
N ALA A 271 12.31 -58.69 -8.29
CA ALA A 271 12.03 -58.63 -9.72
C ALA A 271 12.94 -59.57 -10.51
N LEU A 272 14.25 -59.60 -10.19
CA LEU A 272 15.20 -60.52 -10.81
C LEU A 272 14.86 -61.99 -10.47
N ALA A 273 14.51 -62.29 -9.22
CA ALA A 273 14.08 -63.62 -8.81
C ALA A 273 12.78 -64.08 -9.51
N GLY A 274 11.87 -63.14 -9.79
CA GLY A 274 10.65 -63.39 -10.58
C GLY A 274 10.95 -63.69 -12.06
N VAL A 275 11.94 -63.03 -12.66
CA VAL A 275 12.39 -63.33 -14.03
C VAL A 275 12.99 -64.73 -14.11
N VAL A 276 13.86 -65.10 -13.17
CA VAL A 276 14.47 -66.45 -13.13
C VAL A 276 13.40 -67.54 -13.02
N ARG A 277 12.39 -67.36 -12.15
CA ARG A 277 11.27 -68.33 -12.03
C ARG A 277 10.46 -68.52 -13.32
N ARG A 278 10.25 -67.45 -14.11
CA ARG A 278 9.54 -67.52 -15.41
C ARG A 278 10.35 -68.21 -16.50
N CYS A 279 11.67 -68.05 -16.51
CA CYS A 279 12.54 -68.77 -17.45
C CYS A 279 12.58 -70.27 -17.15
N SER A 280 12.55 -70.68 -15.87
CA SER A 280 12.54 -72.10 -15.51
C SER A 280 11.24 -72.84 -15.84
N THR A 281 10.11 -72.13 -15.96
CA THR A 281 8.79 -72.73 -16.24
C THR A 281 8.47 -72.86 -17.73
N SER A 282 9.19 -72.15 -18.62
CA SER A 282 8.95 -72.17 -20.07
C SER A 282 9.74 -73.25 -20.83
N GLY A 283 10.71 -73.91 -20.19
CA GLY A 283 11.50 -75.00 -20.80
C GLY A 283 10.86 -76.39 -20.74
N GLY A 284 9.66 -76.54 -20.16
CA GLY A 284 9.02 -77.84 -19.91
C GLY A 284 7.98 -78.30 -20.94
N ALA A 285 7.66 -77.50 -21.96
CA ALA A 285 6.71 -77.88 -23.01
C ALA A 285 7.46 -78.35 -24.27
N VAL A 286 8.26 -79.41 -24.15
CA VAL A 286 8.60 -80.20 -25.34
C VAL A 286 7.38 -81.05 -25.62
N SER A 287 6.60 -80.60 -26.61
CA SER A 287 5.48 -81.32 -27.20
C SER A 287 5.96 -82.70 -27.67
N GLU A 288 5.64 -83.72 -26.89
CA GLU A 288 5.58 -85.11 -27.32
C GLU A 288 4.36 -85.20 -28.24
N ALA A 289 4.57 -84.94 -29.53
CA ALA A 289 3.58 -85.16 -30.58
C ALA A 289 3.99 -86.41 -31.36
N ASP A 290 3.06 -87.36 -31.36
CA ASP A 290 3.03 -88.65 -32.07
C ASP A 290 3.43 -88.58 -33.56
#